data_AF-A0A7W9TMS6-F1
#
_entry.id   AF-A0A7W9TMS6-F1
#
_cell.length_a   1.000
_cell.length_b   1.000
_cell.length_c   1.000
_cell.angle_alpha   90.00
_cell.angle_beta   90.00
_cell.angle_gamma   90.00
#
_symmetry.space_group_name_H-M   'P 1'
#
loop_
_entity.id
_entity.type
_entity.pdbx_description
1 polymer ?
#
loop_
_entity_poly.entity_id
_entity_poly.type
_entity_poly.pdbx_seq_one_letter_code
_entity_poly.pdbx_strand_id
1 'polypeptide(L)'
;MDKQKKILVIGGLAALVLIGGWLAVSHVATSRAEDKLYAFLDRYQLRDAVHWQSLSASPFGTATLKGITIRLGEGQNAEKGAIERIHLSDLEDSEDRKSARVEVTGIAGGDGRSLLNRTSLIQAAGRADLPPFSLTMDWRLDRKDDTGALHFSLEQPKAFDGKFDLELSRVRDLLRLADRLAHGGGDDFQELAGGFGFLGPLGALAVVSQKIQQMEVRAVRASIRDEGYGERSRALAKRHDFDAAPGEGSADVQRERWFKEKIDAGRAQCKKDPEAAFGGAPLSRDDCLALLDFVTGESAKLTVKMEPARPVSLEQLLEGGSSRDPYRSIRLLEMRLDN
;
A
#
# COMPACT_ATOMS: atom_id res chain seq x y z
N MET A 1 -13.39 12.20 14.72
CA MET A 1 -12.30 11.31 14.25
C MET A 1 -11.86 11.79 12.86
N ASP A 2 -10.57 12.00 12.65
CA ASP A 2 -10.03 12.61 11.43
C ASP A 2 -10.21 11.71 10.19
N LYS A 3 -10.39 12.28 9.00
CA LYS A 3 -10.74 11.55 7.76
C LYS A 3 -9.68 10.53 7.33
N GLN A 4 -8.39 10.84 7.56
CA GLN A 4 -7.28 9.92 7.32
C GLN A 4 -7.29 8.72 8.28
N LYS A 5 -7.65 8.94 9.56
CA LYS A 5 -7.76 7.86 10.55
C LYS A 5 -8.85 6.85 10.19
N LYS A 6 -9.88 7.25 9.45
CA LYS A 6 -11.02 6.40 9.06
C LYS A 6 -10.71 5.42 7.93
N ILE A 7 -9.93 5.84 6.92
CA ILE A 7 -9.44 4.96 5.84
C ILE A 7 -8.45 3.93 6.40
N LEU A 8 -7.59 4.37 7.32
CA LEU A 8 -6.68 3.50 8.08
C LEU A 8 -7.41 2.44 8.91
N VAL A 9 -8.61 2.73 9.42
CA VAL A 9 -9.41 1.75 10.19
C VAL A 9 -10.04 0.71 9.26
N ILE A 10 -10.56 1.08 8.09
CA ILE A 10 -11.11 0.09 7.12
C ILE A 10 -9.99 -0.76 6.52
N GLY A 11 -8.86 -0.14 6.14
CA GLY A 11 -7.66 -0.86 5.68
C GLY A 11 -7.02 -1.71 6.79
N GLY A 12 -7.02 -1.22 8.03
CA GLY A 12 -6.60 -1.96 9.22
C GLY A 12 -7.51 -3.14 9.56
N LEU A 13 -8.82 -3.01 9.34
CA LEU A 13 -9.77 -4.12 9.49
C LEU A 13 -9.56 -5.19 8.43
N ALA A 14 -9.32 -4.78 7.18
CA ALA A 14 -8.95 -5.69 6.11
C ALA A 14 -7.65 -6.41 6.50
N ALA A 15 -6.59 -5.69 6.88
CA ALA A 15 -5.34 -6.28 7.37
C ALA A 15 -5.54 -7.23 8.56
N LEU A 16 -6.44 -6.91 9.50
CA LEU A 16 -6.80 -7.80 10.61
C LEU A 16 -7.53 -9.06 10.15
N VAL A 17 -8.41 -8.98 9.15
CA VAL A 17 -9.02 -10.16 8.51
C VAL A 17 -7.97 -10.99 7.76
N LEU A 18 -6.94 -10.35 7.18
CA LEU A 18 -5.83 -11.03 6.50
C LEU A 18 -4.88 -11.73 7.49
N ILE A 19 -4.55 -11.07 8.60
CA ILE A 19 -3.74 -11.63 9.70
C ILE A 19 -4.54 -12.70 10.45
N GLY A 20 -5.85 -12.50 10.66
CA GLY A 20 -6.77 -13.50 11.18
C GLY A 20 -6.88 -14.71 10.24
N GLY A 21 -6.85 -14.48 8.92
CA GLY A 21 -6.77 -15.51 7.89
C GLY A 21 -5.50 -16.34 7.96
N TRP A 22 -4.35 -15.71 8.20
CA TRP A 22 -3.07 -16.41 8.42
C TRP A 22 -3.15 -17.42 9.59
N LEU A 23 -3.73 -17.02 10.72
CA LEU A 23 -3.87 -17.88 11.91
C LEU A 23 -5.04 -18.88 11.84
N ALA A 24 -6.07 -18.59 11.03
CA ALA A 24 -7.25 -19.43 10.92
C ALA A 24 -7.03 -20.62 9.96
N VAL A 25 -6.31 -20.40 8.86
CA VAL A 25 -6.30 -21.28 7.68
C VAL A 25 -5.20 -22.34 7.71
N SER A 26 -4.21 -22.24 8.60
CA SER A 26 -2.99 -23.08 8.55
C SER A 26 -3.15 -24.60 8.68
N HIS A 27 -4.35 -25.18 8.80
CA HIS A 27 -4.55 -26.63 8.56
C HIS A 27 -6.00 -27.14 8.56
N VAL A 28 -7.01 -26.26 8.48
CA VAL A 28 -8.35 -26.64 8.97
C VAL A 28 -9.44 -26.60 7.90
N ALA A 29 -10.15 -27.72 7.76
CA ALA A 29 -11.35 -27.86 6.94
C ALA A 29 -12.36 -26.74 7.19
N THR A 30 -13.14 -26.41 6.15
CA THR A 30 -14.08 -25.28 6.05
C THR A 30 -14.94 -25.05 7.29
N SER A 31 -15.38 -26.13 7.94
CA SER A 31 -16.29 -26.08 9.10
C SER A 31 -15.70 -25.38 10.33
N ARG A 32 -14.38 -25.27 10.48
CA ARG A 32 -13.76 -24.55 11.60
C ARG A 32 -13.15 -23.21 11.20
N ALA A 33 -13.02 -22.93 9.90
CA ALA A 33 -12.50 -21.65 9.41
C ALA A 33 -13.46 -20.51 9.78
N GLU A 34 -14.76 -20.76 9.65
CA GLU A 34 -15.82 -19.82 10.02
C GLU A 34 -15.84 -19.56 11.54
N ASP A 35 -15.79 -20.61 12.36
CA ASP A 35 -15.72 -20.48 13.83
C ASP A 35 -14.51 -19.69 14.29
N LYS A 36 -13.33 -19.93 13.70
CA LYS A 36 -12.11 -19.17 14.02
C LYS A 36 -12.23 -17.71 13.60
N LEU A 37 -12.83 -17.43 12.44
CA LEU A 37 -13.07 -16.06 12.00
C LEU A 37 -14.05 -15.34 12.94
N TYR A 38 -15.13 -16.00 13.37
CA TYR A 38 -16.04 -15.46 14.38
C TYR A 38 -15.35 -15.23 15.72
N ALA A 39 -14.58 -16.20 16.22
CA ALA A 39 -13.84 -16.06 17.48
C ALA A 39 -12.82 -14.91 17.44
N PHE A 40 -12.18 -14.70 16.28
CA PHE A 40 -11.32 -13.54 16.05
C PHE A 40 -12.13 -12.23 16.11
N LEU A 41 -13.24 -12.15 15.39
CA LEU A 41 -14.08 -10.95 15.39
C LEU A 41 -14.68 -10.67 16.78
N ASP A 42 -15.06 -11.70 17.54
CA ASP A 42 -15.51 -11.59 18.92
C ASP A 42 -14.42 -11.00 19.81
N ARG A 43 -13.19 -11.53 19.70
CA ARG A 43 -12.03 -11.08 20.49
C ARG A 43 -11.75 -9.59 20.33
N TYR A 44 -11.98 -9.05 19.13
CA TYR A 44 -11.75 -7.64 18.82
C TYR A 44 -13.03 -6.78 18.78
N GLN A 45 -14.18 -7.32 19.22
CA GLN A 45 -15.47 -6.63 19.22
C GLN A 45 -15.92 -6.14 17.83
N LEU A 46 -15.59 -6.89 16.79
CA LEU A 46 -15.88 -6.59 15.39
C LEU A 46 -17.04 -7.40 14.82
N ARG A 47 -17.64 -8.31 15.59
CA ARG A 47 -18.70 -9.21 15.12
C ARG A 47 -19.91 -8.48 14.54
N ASP A 48 -20.33 -7.39 15.18
CA ASP A 48 -21.47 -6.59 14.71
C ASP A 48 -21.09 -5.61 13.59
N ALA A 49 -19.80 -5.48 13.30
CA ALA A 49 -19.25 -4.57 12.31
C ALA A 49 -18.97 -5.27 10.97
N VAL A 50 -18.65 -6.57 10.97
CA VAL A 50 -18.23 -7.29 9.76
C VAL A 50 -19.22 -8.41 9.44
N HIS A 51 -19.79 -8.36 8.24
CA HIS A 51 -20.69 -9.38 7.71
C HIS A 51 -20.17 -9.87 6.36
N TRP A 52 -20.42 -11.13 6.01
CA TRP A 52 -20.12 -11.71 4.70
C TRP A 52 -21.27 -12.57 4.22
N GLN A 53 -21.35 -12.80 2.91
CA GLN A 53 -22.38 -13.66 2.31
C GLN A 53 -21.98 -15.13 2.34
N SER A 54 -20.70 -15.42 2.07
CA SER A 54 -20.21 -16.80 2.02
C SER A 54 -18.71 -16.86 2.30
N LEU A 55 -18.31 -17.89 3.04
CA LEU A 55 -16.92 -18.32 3.21
C LEU A 55 -16.74 -19.70 2.58
N SER A 56 -15.77 -19.85 1.68
CA SER A 56 -15.34 -21.14 1.17
C SER A 56 -13.85 -21.32 1.45
N ALA A 57 -13.46 -22.40 2.09
CA ALA A 57 -12.06 -22.76 2.30
C ALA A 57 -11.80 -24.16 1.76
N SER A 58 -10.64 -24.36 1.13
CA SER A 58 -10.19 -25.65 0.64
C SER A 58 -9.13 -26.24 1.56
N PRO A 59 -9.00 -27.59 1.62
CA PRO A 59 -7.92 -28.23 2.37
C PRO A 59 -6.53 -27.98 1.73
N PHE A 60 -6.49 -27.40 0.53
CA PHE A 60 -5.26 -27.10 -0.21
C PHE A 60 -4.77 -25.66 0.04
N GLY A 61 -5.17 -25.03 1.15
CA GLY A 61 -4.62 -23.73 1.56
C GLY A 61 -5.20 -22.52 0.83
N THR A 62 -6.42 -22.63 0.28
CA THR A 62 -7.14 -21.49 -0.31
C THR A 62 -8.38 -21.14 0.49
N ALA A 63 -8.68 -19.85 0.64
CA ALA A 63 -9.90 -19.37 1.28
C ALA A 63 -10.48 -18.19 0.50
N THR A 64 -11.80 -18.14 0.37
CA THR A 64 -12.49 -17.06 -0.33
C THR A 64 -13.67 -16.59 0.50
N LEU A 65 -13.70 -15.30 0.81
CA LEU A 65 -14.80 -14.61 1.45
C LEU A 65 -15.48 -13.73 0.40
N LYS A 66 -16.81 -13.77 0.29
CA LYS A 66 -17.57 -12.98 -0.69
C LYS A 66 -18.62 -12.10 -0.04
N GLY A 67 -18.88 -10.96 -0.67
CA GLY A 67 -19.92 -10.01 -0.27
C GLY A 67 -19.71 -9.48 1.14
N ILE A 68 -18.49 -9.02 1.45
CA ILE A 68 -18.16 -8.49 2.76
C ILE A 68 -18.76 -7.09 2.89
N THR A 69 -19.47 -6.85 3.98
CA THR A 69 -19.96 -5.52 4.36
C THR A 69 -19.36 -5.16 5.71
N ILE A 70 -18.78 -3.96 5.78
CA ILE A 70 -18.17 -3.42 6.98
C ILE A 70 -18.99 -2.21 7.43
N ARG A 71 -19.39 -2.17 8.69
CA ARG A 71 -20.13 -1.07 9.30
C ARG A 71 -19.40 -0.61 10.56
N LEU A 72 -18.81 0.58 10.50
CA LEU A 72 -18.04 1.17 11.62
C LEU A 72 -18.81 2.33 12.25
N GLY A 73 -19.03 2.24 13.56
CA GLY A 73 -19.76 3.24 14.35
C GLY A 73 -21.23 2.90 14.57
N GLU A 74 -21.92 3.74 15.35
CA GLU A 74 -23.29 3.53 15.79
C GLU A 74 -24.28 4.49 15.12
N GLY A 75 -25.52 4.04 14.96
CA GLY A 75 -26.63 4.84 14.43
C GLY A 75 -26.50 5.20 12.93
N GLN A 76 -27.15 6.29 12.54
CA GLN A 76 -27.28 6.71 11.13
C GLN A 76 -25.96 7.22 10.51
N ASN A 77 -24.94 7.49 11.33
CA ASN A 77 -23.62 7.97 10.89
C ASN A 77 -22.59 6.85 10.72
N ALA A 78 -23.01 5.58 10.82
CA ALA A 78 -22.12 4.45 10.67
C ALA A 78 -21.53 4.42 9.25
N GLU A 79 -20.20 4.37 9.16
CA GLU A 79 -19.50 4.29 7.89
C GLU A 79 -19.66 2.89 7.34
N LYS A 80 -20.13 2.82 6.10
CA LYS A 80 -20.30 1.56 5.38
C LYS A 80 -19.18 1.40 4.36
N GLY A 81 -18.59 0.22 4.32
CA GLY A 81 -17.70 -0.25 3.28
C GLY A 81 -18.21 -1.57 2.74
N ALA A 82 -17.91 -1.85 1.49
CA ALA A 82 -18.18 -3.13 0.85
C ALA A 82 -16.89 -3.64 0.21
N ILE A 83 -16.70 -4.95 0.25
CA ILE A 83 -15.65 -5.66 -0.46
C ILE A 83 -16.32 -6.82 -1.18
N GLU A 84 -16.18 -6.89 -2.49
CA GLU A 84 -16.80 -7.94 -3.28
C GLU A 84 -16.25 -9.32 -2.92
N ARG A 85 -14.91 -9.45 -2.87
CA ARG A 85 -14.25 -10.71 -2.61
C ARG A 85 -12.88 -10.52 -1.98
N ILE A 86 -12.59 -11.32 -0.96
CA ILE A 86 -11.23 -11.57 -0.44
C ILE A 86 -10.85 -13.00 -0.82
N HIS A 87 -9.70 -13.19 -1.44
CA HIS A 87 -9.18 -14.49 -1.81
C HIS A 87 -7.77 -14.66 -1.26
N LEU A 88 -7.59 -15.67 -0.42
CA LEU A 88 -6.32 -16.13 0.11
C LEU A 88 -5.89 -17.36 -0.68
N SER A 89 -4.64 -17.35 -1.15
CA SER A 89 -4.02 -18.43 -1.90
C SER A 89 -2.53 -18.54 -1.55
N ASP A 90 -1.88 -19.57 -2.08
CA ASP A 90 -0.44 -19.82 -1.93
C ASP A 90 0.02 -19.78 -0.46
N LEU A 91 -0.81 -20.27 0.46
CA LEU A 91 -0.48 -20.33 1.88
C LEU A 91 0.55 -21.44 2.12
N GLU A 92 1.74 -21.03 2.56
CA GLU A 92 2.78 -21.93 3.03
C GLU A 92 3.17 -21.48 4.44
N ASP A 93 3.03 -22.37 5.42
CA ASP A 93 3.47 -22.15 6.79
C ASP A 93 4.32 -23.35 7.23
N SER A 94 5.59 -23.31 6.84
CA SER A 94 6.60 -24.27 7.28
C SER A 94 7.62 -23.59 8.20
N GLU A 95 8.49 -24.39 8.82
CA GLU A 95 9.61 -23.87 9.61
C GLU A 95 10.58 -23.06 8.73
N ASP A 96 10.76 -23.47 7.47
CA ASP A 96 11.74 -22.89 6.57
C ASP A 96 11.18 -21.73 5.74
N ARG A 97 9.87 -21.72 5.49
CA ARG A 97 9.24 -20.75 4.59
C ARG A 97 7.84 -20.39 5.04
N LYS A 98 7.57 -19.08 5.01
CA LYS A 98 6.23 -18.51 5.26
C LYS A 98 5.83 -17.65 4.07
N SER A 99 4.75 -18.01 3.39
CA SER A 99 4.22 -17.21 2.29
C SER A 99 2.70 -17.26 2.21
N ALA A 100 2.13 -16.19 1.65
CA ALA A 100 0.73 -16.16 1.24
C ALA A 100 0.51 -15.06 0.21
N ARG A 101 -0.56 -15.25 -0.55
CA ARG A 101 -1.12 -14.27 -1.46
C ARG A 101 -2.54 -13.93 -1.05
N VAL A 102 -2.79 -12.63 -0.96
CA VAL A 102 -4.09 -12.06 -0.67
C VAL A 102 -4.53 -11.19 -1.83
N GLU A 103 -5.72 -11.44 -2.35
CA GLU A 103 -6.41 -10.56 -3.28
C GLU A 103 -7.68 -10.02 -2.62
N VAL A 104 -7.83 -8.71 -2.59
CA VAL A 104 -9.03 -8.01 -2.14
C VAL A 104 -9.58 -7.24 -3.33
N THR A 105 -10.76 -7.64 -3.80
CA THR A 105 -11.37 -7.08 -5.01
C THR A 105 -12.67 -6.37 -4.70
N GLY A 106 -12.94 -5.29 -5.45
CA GLY A 106 -14.19 -4.54 -5.37
C GLY A 106 -14.35 -3.76 -4.06
N ILE A 107 -13.29 -3.11 -3.58
CA ILE A 107 -13.32 -2.29 -2.37
C ILE A 107 -14.05 -0.97 -2.66
N ALA A 108 -15.14 -0.75 -1.94
CA ALA A 108 -16.03 0.39 -2.13
C ALA A 108 -16.52 0.97 -0.79
N GLY A 109 -16.94 2.23 -0.81
CA GLY A 109 -17.73 2.83 0.25
C GLY A 109 -19.21 2.48 0.15
N GLY A 110 -20.00 2.92 1.12
CA GLY A 110 -21.44 2.67 1.18
C GLY A 110 -22.26 3.24 0.01
N ASP A 111 -21.65 4.12 -0.80
CA ASP A 111 -22.21 4.66 -2.04
C ASP A 111 -21.81 3.86 -3.29
N GLY A 112 -21.12 2.73 -3.11
CA GLY A 112 -20.65 1.85 -4.19
C GLY A 112 -19.45 2.39 -4.97
N ARG A 113 -18.81 3.47 -4.51
CA ARG A 113 -17.65 4.09 -5.16
C ARG A 113 -16.36 3.80 -4.42
N SER A 114 -15.23 3.99 -5.08
CA SER A 114 -13.92 3.85 -4.42
C SER A 114 -13.79 4.77 -3.20
N LEU A 115 -13.28 4.21 -2.10
CA LEU A 115 -12.90 4.99 -0.92
C LEU A 115 -11.71 5.92 -1.18
N LEU A 116 -10.93 5.69 -2.25
CA LEU A 116 -9.80 6.54 -2.63
C LEU A 116 -10.24 7.91 -3.16
N ASN A 117 -11.52 8.08 -3.56
CA ASN A 117 -12.08 9.37 -3.95
C ASN A 117 -12.04 10.43 -2.83
N ARG A 118 -11.76 10.01 -1.59
CA ARG A 118 -11.63 10.87 -0.41
C ARG A 118 -10.19 11.35 -0.18
N THR A 119 -9.22 10.84 -0.94
CA THR A 119 -7.81 11.26 -0.82
C THR A 119 -7.60 12.59 -1.52
N SER A 120 -6.69 13.41 -0.99
CA SER A 120 -6.32 14.69 -1.60
C SER A 120 -5.78 14.52 -3.02
N LEU A 121 -5.05 13.42 -3.26
CA LEU A 121 -4.54 13.05 -4.58
C LEU A 121 -5.70 12.94 -5.59
N ILE A 122 -6.67 12.05 -5.34
CA ILE A 122 -7.80 11.86 -6.28
C ILE A 122 -8.67 13.13 -6.40
N GLN A 123 -8.85 13.87 -5.31
CA GLN A 123 -9.61 15.12 -5.31
C GLN A 123 -8.95 16.21 -6.17
N ALA A 124 -7.62 16.27 -6.20
CA ALA A 124 -6.88 17.20 -7.07
C ALA A 124 -7.16 16.95 -8.56
N ALA A 125 -7.41 15.70 -8.96
CA ALA A 125 -7.86 15.36 -10.32
C ALA A 125 -9.37 15.56 -10.54
N GLY A 126 -10.12 16.08 -9.57
CA GLY A 126 -11.56 16.34 -9.70
C GLY A 126 -12.39 15.12 -10.08
N ARG A 127 -11.97 13.92 -9.63
CA ARG A 127 -12.71 12.65 -9.84
C ARG A 127 -13.40 12.22 -8.54
N ALA A 128 -14.73 12.27 -8.53
CA ALA A 128 -15.54 11.87 -7.37
C ALA A 128 -16.25 10.50 -7.58
N ASP A 129 -16.22 9.98 -8.81
CA ASP A 129 -17.00 8.85 -9.31
C ASP A 129 -16.11 7.68 -9.74
N LEU A 130 -15.08 7.38 -8.96
CA LEU A 130 -14.21 6.25 -9.24
C LEU A 130 -14.91 4.91 -8.92
N PRO A 131 -14.78 3.90 -9.81
CA PRO A 131 -15.25 2.55 -9.53
C PRO A 131 -14.46 1.93 -8.36
N PRO A 132 -14.98 0.87 -7.72
CA PRO A 132 -14.28 0.13 -6.68
C PRO A 132 -12.86 -0.26 -7.09
N PHE A 133 -11.95 -0.32 -6.14
CA PHE A 133 -10.54 -0.65 -6.37
C PHE A 133 -10.19 -2.04 -5.87
N SER A 134 -9.06 -2.57 -6.32
CA SER A 134 -8.54 -3.87 -5.91
C SER A 134 -7.15 -3.74 -5.30
N LEU A 135 -6.83 -4.61 -4.36
CA LEU A 135 -5.53 -4.73 -3.70
C LEU A 135 -5.05 -6.17 -3.83
N THR A 136 -3.79 -6.37 -4.19
CA THR A 136 -3.12 -7.65 -4.00
C THR A 136 -1.92 -7.46 -3.09
N MET A 137 -1.72 -8.38 -2.16
CA MET A 137 -0.55 -8.43 -1.30
C MET A 137 0.01 -9.85 -1.28
N ASP A 138 1.27 -9.99 -1.62
CA ASP A 138 2.00 -11.26 -1.58
C ASP A 138 3.20 -11.09 -0.66
N TRP A 139 3.45 -12.07 0.18
CA TRP A 139 4.69 -12.13 0.94
C TRP A 139 5.31 -13.50 0.85
N ARG A 140 6.64 -13.52 0.82
CA ARG A 140 7.45 -14.73 0.91
C ARG A 140 8.61 -14.46 1.82
N LEU A 141 8.74 -15.22 2.89
CA LEU A 141 9.81 -15.14 3.85
C LEU A 141 10.50 -16.51 3.87
N ASP A 142 11.80 -16.53 3.56
CA ASP A 142 12.61 -17.75 3.52
C ASP A 142 13.70 -17.71 4.60
N ARG A 143 13.63 -18.66 5.52
CA ARG A 143 14.53 -18.78 6.68
C ARG A 143 15.92 -19.28 6.28
N LYS A 144 16.00 -20.16 5.27
CA LYS A 144 17.25 -20.76 4.80
C LYS A 144 18.12 -19.70 4.15
N ASP A 145 17.53 -18.98 3.21
CA ASP A 145 18.21 -17.91 2.47
C ASP A 145 18.28 -16.59 3.26
N ASP A 146 17.53 -16.49 4.37
CA ASP A 146 17.41 -15.28 5.20
C ASP A 146 16.93 -14.06 4.40
N THR A 147 15.98 -14.30 3.49
CA THR A 147 15.43 -13.30 2.57
C THR A 147 13.92 -13.19 2.68
N GLY A 148 13.41 -11.99 2.41
CA GLY A 148 11.98 -11.72 2.29
C GLY A 148 11.67 -11.00 0.99
N ALA A 149 10.46 -11.21 0.47
CA ALA A 149 9.89 -10.45 -0.62
C ALA A 149 8.45 -10.09 -0.26
N LEU A 150 8.11 -8.81 -0.46
CA LEU A 150 6.77 -8.27 -0.30
C LEU A 150 6.36 -7.66 -1.64
N HIS A 151 5.26 -8.12 -2.21
CA HIS A 151 4.62 -7.52 -3.36
C HIS A 151 3.30 -6.90 -2.93
N PHE A 152 3.03 -5.69 -3.37
CA PHE A 152 1.77 -5.00 -3.19
C PHE A 152 1.34 -4.40 -4.53
N SER A 153 0.11 -4.64 -4.93
CA SER A 153 -0.50 -3.94 -6.05
C SER A 153 -1.82 -3.30 -5.65
N LEU A 154 -2.07 -2.11 -6.19
CA LEU A 154 -3.28 -1.34 -6.04
C LEU A 154 -3.77 -0.95 -7.43
N GLU A 155 -4.92 -1.52 -7.80
CA GLU A 155 -5.58 -1.22 -9.07
C GLU A 155 -6.76 -0.30 -8.77
N GLN A 156 -6.67 0.96 -9.18
CA GLN A 156 -7.76 1.93 -9.14
C GLN A 156 -8.21 2.21 -10.58
N PRO A 157 -9.24 1.52 -11.10
CA PRO A 157 -9.66 1.68 -12.47
C PRO A 157 -10.06 3.13 -12.76
N LYS A 158 -9.73 3.61 -13.96
CA LYS A 158 -9.90 5.01 -14.42
C LYS A 158 -9.05 6.05 -13.66
N ALA A 159 -8.08 5.62 -12.86
CA ALA A 159 -7.11 6.51 -12.24
C ALA A 159 -5.68 5.99 -12.42
N PHE A 160 -5.30 4.87 -11.80
CA PHE A 160 -3.95 4.33 -11.88
C PHE A 160 -3.86 2.86 -11.44
N ASP A 161 -2.81 2.18 -11.91
CA ASP A 161 -2.33 0.87 -11.41
C ASP A 161 -0.95 1.10 -10.76
N GLY A 162 -0.85 0.80 -9.47
CA GLY A 162 0.38 0.93 -8.69
C GLY A 162 0.88 -0.44 -8.24
N LYS A 163 2.19 -0.69 -8.38
CA LYS A 163 2.88 -1.89 -7.89
C LYS A 163 4.07 -1.50 -7.04
N PHE A 164 4.31 -2.24 -5.98
CA PHE A 164 5.38 -2.03 -5.04
C PHE A 164 5.96 -3.38 -4.61
N ASP A 165 7.24 -3.56 -4.91
CA ASP A 165 8.05 -4.71 -4.54
C ASP A 165 9.11 -4.27 -3.54
N LEU A 166 9.22 -5.00 -2.44
CA LEU A 166 10.23 -4.78 -1.41
C LEU A 166 10.95 -6.10 -1.14
N GLU A 167 12.23 -6.12 -1.45
CA GLU A 167 13.14 -7.23 -1.15
C GLU A 167 13.87 -6.94 0.18
N LEU A 168 13.87 -7.92 1.06
CA LEU A 168 14.38 -7.84 2.43
C LEU A 168 15.44 -8.92 2.69
N SER A 169 16.32 -8.64 3.66
CA SER A 169 17.19 -9.62 4.31
C SER A 169 17.04 -9.59 5.83
N ARG A 170 17.60 -10.62 6.48
CA ARG A 170 17.57 -10.80 7.94
C ARG A 170 16.18 -11.11 8.49
N VAL A 171 15.40 -11.89 7.75
CA VAL A 171 14.04 -12.30 8.14
C VAL A 171 14.01 -13.49 9.10
N ARG A 172 15.12 -14.24 9.22
CA ARG A 172 15.22 -15.46 10.03
C ARG A 172 14.81 -15.24 11.48
N ASP A 173 15.18 -14.11 12.08
CA ASP A 173 14.83 -13.81 13.46
C ASP A 173 13.34 -13.50 13.64
N LEU A 174 12.71 -12.86 12.64
CA LEU A 174 11.26 -12.69 12.63
C LEU A 174 10.56 -14.05 12.49
N LEU A 175 11.03 -14.93 11.61
CA LEU A 175 10.45 -16.25 11.42
C LEU A 175 10.54 -17.12 12.68
N ARG A 176 11.71 -17.12 13.35
CA ARG A 176 11.87 -17.79 14.66
C ARG A 176 10.92 -17.24 15.72
N LEU A 177 10.71 -15.92 15.74
CA LEU A 177 9.77 -15.30 16.66
C LEU A 177 8.33 -15.74 16.34
N ALA A 178 7.95 -15.72 15.07
CA ALA A 178 6.64 -16.16 14.62
C ALA A 178 6.37 -17.63 14.96
N ASP A 179 7.36 -18.52 14.77
CA ASP A 179 7.24 -19.94 15.12
C ASP A 179 7.01 -20.14 16.63
N ARG A 180 7.75 -19.41 17.48
CA ARG A 180 7.56 -19.45 18.94
C ARG A 180 6.19 -18.92 19.34
N LEU A 181 5.70 -17.85 18.69
CA LEU A 181 4.37 -17.32 18.98
C LEU A 181 3.25 -18.27 18.52
N ALA A 182 3.47 -19.03 17.45
CA ALA A 182 2.49 -19.99 16.93
C ALA A 182 2.42 -21.28 17.76
N HIS A 183 3.54 -21.73 18.33
CA HIS A 183 3.64 -22.99 19.08
C HIS A 183 3.74 -22.81 20.59
N GLY A 184 3.95 -21.58 21.06
CA GLY A 184 4.14 -21.27 22.47
C GLY A 184 2.82 -21.20 23.26
N GLY A 185 2.87 -21.63 24.52
CA GLY A 185 1.77 -21.49 25.46
C GLY A 185 1.62 -20.05 25.96
N GLY A 186 0.61 -19.78 26.81
CA GLY A 186 0.42 -18.46 27.42
C GLY A 186 1.64 -17.96 28.21
N ASP A 187 2.44 -18.88 28.76
CA ASP A 187 3.65 -18.58 29.55
C ASP A 187 4.83 -18.11 28.68
N ASP A 188 4.96 -18.63 27.44
CA ASP A 188 5.99 -18.19 26.48
C ASP A 188 5.79 -16.73 26.05
N PHE A 189 4.55 -16.24 26.09
CA PHE A 189 4.19 -14.88 25.70
C PHE A 189 4.74 -13.84 26.69
N GLN A 190 4.73 -14.17 27.98
CA GLN A 190 5.25 -13.31 29.04
C GLN A 190 6.79 -13.28 29.04
N GLU A 191 7.42 -14.41 28.69
CA GLU A 191 8.87 -14.49 28.50
C GLU A 191 9.33 -13.77 27.21
N LEU A 192 8.61 -13.96 26.09
CA LEU A 192 8.88 -13.31 24.80
C LEU A 192 8.72 -11.80 24.83
N ALA A 193 7.71 -11.29 25.53
CA ALA A 193 7.49 -9.86 25.69
C ALA A 193 8.59 -9.21 26.57
N GLY A 194 9.38 -9.99 27.31
CA GLY A 194 10.47 -9.51 28.16
C GLY A 194 10.00 -8.38 29.10
N GLY A 195 10.70 -7.24 29.08
CA GLY A 195 10.33 -6.04 29.86
C GLY A 195 8.96 -5.44 29.51
N PHE A 196 8.32 -5.85 28.42
CA PHE A 196 6.99 -5.45 28.00
C PHE A 196 5.89 -6.48 28.36
N GLY A 197 6.21 -7.53 29.11
CA GLY A 197 5.25 -8.57 29.50
C GLY A 197 4.01 -8.03 30.24
N PHE A 198 4.15 -6.91 30.94
CA PHE A 198 3.02 -6.22 31.60
C PHE A 198 1.98 -5.63 30.64
N LEU A 199 2.34 -5.45 29.35
CA LEU A 199 1.43 -4.99 28.30
C LEU A 199 0.68 -6.15 27.62
N GLY A 200 0.93 -7.40 28.04
CA GLY A 200 0.30 -8.59 27.50
C GLY A 200 0.44 -8.67 25.97
N PRO A 201 -0.65 -8.91 25.22
CA PRO A 201 -0.63 -8.98 23.75
C PRO A 201 0.02 -7.80 23.02
N LEU A 202 -0.08 -6.58 23.59
CA LEU A 202 0.56 -5.39 23.01
C LEU A 202 2.09 -5.44 23.13
N GLY A 203 2.62 -6.07 24.19
CA GLY A 203 4.06 -6.27 24.38
C GLY A 203 4.67 -7.16 23.30
N ALA A 204 4.01 -8.25 22.90
CA ALA A 204 4.49 -9.09 21.80
C ALA A 204 4.44 -8.38 20.45
N LEU A 205 3.42 -7.55 20.20
CA LEU A 205 3.39 -6.71 19.00
C LEU A 205 4.56 -5.74 18.97
N ALA A 206 4.96 -5.17 20.11
CA ALA A 206 6.14 -4.33 20.19
C ALA A 206 7.42 -5.09 19.81
N VAL A 207 7.60 -6.32 20.33
CA VAL A 207 8.75 -7.17 19.98
C VAL A 207 8.77 -7.55 18.50
N VAL A 208 7.61 -7.94 17.93
CA VAL A 208 7.47 -8.21 16.50
C VAL A 208 7.83 -6.96 15.68
N SER A 209 7.33 -5.78 16.09
CA SER A 209 7.61 -4.52 15.40
C SER A 209 9.10 -4.19 15.41
N GLN A 210 9.79 -4.44 16.53
CA GLN A 210 11.23 -4.25 16.65
C GLN A 210 11.99 -5.20 15.72
N LYS A 211 11.55 -6.45 15.57
CA LYS A 211 12.16 -7.41 14.63
C LYS A 211 11.95 -7.03 13.17
N ILE A 212 10.78 -6.48 12.84
CA ILE A 212 10.53 -5.94 11.49
C ILE A 212 11.46 -4.76 11.21
N GLN A 213 11.61 -3.83 12.16
CA GLN A 213 12.49 -2.67 12.03
C GLN A 213 13.97 -3.04 11.82
N GLN A 214 14.40 -4.18 12.34
CA GLN A 214 15.76 -4.72 12.18
C GLN A 214 16.02 -5.39 10.82
N MET A 215 14.99 -5.66 10.02
CA MET A 215 15.16 -6.20 8.67
C MET A 215 15.89 -5.19 7.79
N GLU A 216 16.70 -5.69 6.89
CA GLU A 216 17.46 -4.87 5.95
C GLU A 216 16.78 -4.86 4.59
N VAL A 217 16.74 -3.70 3.95
CA VAL A 217 16.21 -3.54 2.59
C VAL A 217 17.31 -3.86 1.59
N ARG A 218 16.99 -4.73 0.62
CA ARG A 218 17.88 -5.09 -0.48
C ARG A 218 17.54 -4.35 -1.77
N ALA A 219 16.26 -4.22 -2.05
CA ALA A 219 15.77 -3.51 -3.21
C ALA A 219 14.34 -3.05 -2.96
N VAL A 220 13.99 -1.91 -3.53
CA VAL A 220 12.62 -1.42 -3.62
C VAL A 220 12.35 -1.15 -5.09
N ARG A 221 11.26 -1.71 -5.62
CA ARG A 221 10.78 -1.36 -6.95
C ARG A 221 9.35 -0.89 -6.83
N ALA A 222 9.07 0.31 -7.32
CA ALA A 222 7.71 0.78 -7.45
C ALA A 222 7.43 0.99 -8.93
N SER A 223 6.20 0.75 -9.38
CA SER A 223 5.77 1.20 -10.69
C SER A 223 4.37 1.75 -10.59
N ILE A 224 4.11 2.81 -11.33
CA ILE A 224 2.79 3.40 -11.45
C ILE A 224 2.47 3.55 -12.94
N ARG A 225 1.26 3.14 -13.31
CA ARG A 225 0.69 3.37 -14.64
C ARG A 225 -0.50 4.31 -14.49
N ASP A 226 -0.52 5.37 -15.29
CA ASP A 226 -1.67 6.24 -15.41
C ASP A 226 -2.77 5.54 -16.21
N GLU A 227 -3.98 5.46 -15.65
CA GLU A 227 -5.19 4.96 -16.32
C GLU A 227 -6.25 6.05 -16.50
N GLY A 228 -5.84 7.32 -16.44
CA GLY A 228 -6.71 8.47 -16.70
C GLY A 228 -6.79 9.48 -15.56
N TYR A 229 -5.95 9.34 -14.53
CA TYR A 229 -5.72 10.37 -13.51
C TYR A 229 -4.93 11.55 -14.09
N GLY A 230 -3.82 11.27 -14.77
CA GLY A 230 -2.93 12.26 -15.35
C GLY A 230 -3.61 13.06 -16.45
N GLU A 231 -4.30 12.39 -17.38
CA GLU A 231 -5.09 13.04 -18.43
C GLU A 231 -6.10 14.04 -17.85
N ARG A 232 -6.84 13.61 -16.81
CA ARG A 232 -7.84 14.46 -16.17
C ARG A 232 -7.20 15.64 -15.43
N SER A 233 -6.10 15.39 -14.72
CA SER A 233 -5.38 16.43 -13.98
C SER A 233 -4.85 17.50 -14.92
N ARG A 234 -4.27 17.10 -16.07
CA ARG A 234 -3.81 18.03 -17.11
C ARG A 234 -4.95 18.83 -17.73
N ALA A 235 -6.09 18.19 -18.00
CA ALA A 235 -7.26 18.89 -18.52
C ALA A 235 -7.79 19.95 -17.53
N LEU A 236 -7.75 19.67 -16.23
CA LEU A 236 -8.12 20.64 -15.20
C LEU A 236 -7.08 21.77 -15.09
N ALA A 237 -5.79 21.45 -15.07
CA ALA A 237 -4.72 22.46 -15.05
C ALA A 237 -4.83 23.42 -16.24
N LYS A 238 -4.99 22.89 -17.46
CA LYS A 238 -5.22 23.71 -18.67
C LYS A 238 -6.45 24.60 -18.56
N ARG A 239 -7.48 24.18 -17.82
CA ARG A 239 -8.73 24.93 -17.67
C ARG A 239 -8.66 26.01 -16.59
N HIS A 240 -7.95 25.76 -15.49
CA HIS A 240 -7.99 26.58 -14.28
C HIS A 240 -6.71 27.38 -14.02
N ASP A 241 -5.56 26.93 -14.52
CA ASP A 241 -4.27 27.59 -14.31
C ASP A 241 -3.90 28.54 -15.46
N PHE A 242 -4.75 28.62 -16.48
CA PHE A 242 -4.57 29.49 -17.63
C PHE A 242 -5.87 30.24 -17.99
N ASP A 243 -5.80 31.57 -17.91
CA ASP A 243 -6.84 32.47 -18.37
C ASP A 243 -6.59 32.82 -19.85
N ALA A 244 -7.49 32.37 -20.72
CA ALA A 244 -7.38 32.66 -22.15
C ALA A 244 -7.69 34.14 -22.44
N ALA A 245 -6.83 34.78 -23.24
CA ALA A 245 -7.00 36.17 -23.64
C ALA A 245 -8.14 36.30 -24.67
N PRO A 246 -9.13 37.18 -24.44
CA PRO A 246 -10.16 37.48 -25.42
C PRO A 246 -9.55 38.03 -26.72
N GLY A 247 -9.95 37.51 -27.87
CA GLY A 247 -9.52 38.01 -29.19
C GLY A 247 -8.24 37.37 -29.76
N GLU A 248 -7.49 36.59 -28.97
CA GLU A 248 -6.27 35.90 -29.43
C GLU A 248 -6.54 34.46 -29.94
N GLY A 249 -7.58 34.29 -30.76
CA GLY A 249 -7.98 32.99 -31.29
C GLY A 249 -8.73 32.11 -30.28
N SER A 250 -8.74 30.78 -30.50
CA SER A 250 -9.47 29.86 -29.64
C SER A 250 -8.74 29.62 -28.31
N ALA A 251 -9.49 29.60 -27.21
CA ALA A 251 -8.96 29.36 -25.88
C ALA A 251 -8.20 28.03 -25.78
N ASP A 252 -8.62 27.00 -26.51
CA ASP A 252 -7.97 25.70 -26.49
C ASP A 252 -6.58 25.72 -27.14
N VAL A 253 -6.40 26.49 -28.22
CA VAL A 253 -5.09 26.65 -28.86
C VAL A 253 -4.13 27.42 -27.95
N GLN A 254 -4.62 28.44 -27.25
CA GLN A 254 -3.81 29.19 -26.28
C GLN A 254 -3.36 28.30 -25.11
N ARG A 255 -4.29 27.51 -24.54
CA ARG A 255 -3.99 26.56 -23.46
C ARG A 255 -2.98 25.50 -23.88
N GLU A 256 -3.10 24.96 -25.08
CA GLU A 256 -2.16 23.94 -25.58
C GLU A 256 -0.76 24.52 -25.75
N ARG A 257 -0.67 25.74 -26.30
CA ARG A 257 0.61 26.44 -26.43
C ARG A 257 1.25 26.71 -25.08
N TRP A 258 0.50 27.27 -24.13
CA TRP A 258 0.98 27.51 -22.77
C TRP A 258 1.47 26.22 -22.10
N PHE A 259 0.71 25.13 -22.23
CA PHE A 259 1.08 23.86 -21.65
C PHE A 259 2.38 23.32 -22.26
N LYS A 260 2.52 23.41 -23.58
CA LYS A 260 3.75 23.01 -24.28
C LYS A 260 4.96 23.85 -23.84
N GLU A 261 4.80 25.16 -23.71
CA GLU A 261 5.86 26.05 -23.19
C GLU A 261 6.29 25.67 -21.77
N LYS A 262 5.36 25.25 -20.91
CA LYS A 262 5.67 24.74 -19.57
C LYS A 262 6.44 23.42 -19.61
N ILE A 263 6.09 22.51 -20.51
CA ILE A 263 6.84 21.26 -20.72
C ILE A 263 8.26 21.57 -21.19
N ASP A 264 8.41 22.43 -22.19
CA ASP A 264 9.71 22.79 -22.75
C ASP A 264 10.60 23.48 -21.71
N ALA A 265 10.04 24.38 -20.90
CA ALA A 265 10.73 25.00 -19.77
C ALA A 265 11.13 23.97 -18.71
N GLY A 266 10.25 23.04 -18.37
CA GLY A 266 10.55 21.93 -17.45
C GLY A 266 11.67 21.03 -17.98
N ARG A 267 11.68 20.73 -19.28
CA ARG A 267 12.71 19.93 -19.94
C ARG A 267 14.06 20.65 -19.95
N ALA A 268 14.06 21.97 -20.17
CA ALA A 268 15.26 22.79 -20.06
C ALA A 268 15.78 22.83 -18.61
N GLN A 269 14.88 22.93 -17.63
CA GLN A 269 15.21 22.91 -16.22
C GLN A 269 15.82 21.55 -15.81
N CYS A 270 15.21 20.43 -16.18
CA CYS A 270 15.78 19.09 -15.93
C CYS A 270 17.18 18.91 -16.52
N LYS A 271 17.50 19.57 -17.64
CA LYS A 271 18.85 19.51 -18.23
C LYS A 271 19.86 20.40 -17.50
N LYS A 272 19.40 21.52 -16.93
CA LYS A 272 20.27 22.53 -16.28
C LYS A 272 20.50 22.23 -14.81
N ASP A 273 19.43 21.94 -14.09
CA ASP A 273 19.40 21.72 -12.64
C ASP A 273 18.21 20.79 -12.31
N PRO A 274 18.42 19.46 -12.38
CA PRO A 274 17.41 18.45 -12.15
C PRO A 274 16.77 18.53 -10.76
N GLU A 275 17.56 18.86 -9.72
CA GLU A 275 17.07 18.92 -8.35
C GLU A 275 16.08 20.06 -8.18
N ALA A 276 16.38 21.24 -8.74
CA ALA A 276 15.47 22.39 -8.67
C ALA A 276 14.16 22.18 -9.47
N ALA A 277 14.15 21.31 -10.49
CA ALA A 277 12.95 21.03 -11.28
C ALA A 277 11.80 20.42 -10.46
N PHE A 278 12.14 19.64 -9.42
CA PHE A 278 11.18 18.92 -8.57
C PHE A 278 11.46 19.15 -7.07
N GLY A 279 11.62 20.41 -6.67
CA GLY A 279 11.61 20.80 -5.26
C GLY A 279 12.79 20.24 -4.43
N GLY A 280 13.96 20.08 -5.05
CA GLY A 280 15.18 19.61 -4.41
C GLY A 280 15.32 18.09 -4.34
N ALA A 281 14.46 17.33 -5.05
CA ALA A 281 14.57 15.88 -5.11
C ALA A 281 15.91 15.47 -5.75
N PRO A 282 16.65 14.50 -5.19
CA PRO A 282 17.96 14.08 -5.70
C PRO A 282 17.80 13.23 -6.96
N LEU A 283 17.51 13.89 -8.08
CA LEU A 283 17.25 13.26 -9.37
C LEU A 283 18.47 13.43 -10.28
N SER A 284 18.82 12.38 -11.02
CA SER A 284 19.69 12.57 -12.17
C SER A 284 18.95 13.31 -13.29
N ARG A 285 19.68 13.76 -14.30
CA ARG A 285 19.07 14.37 -15.49
C ARG A 285 18.06 13.44 -16.15
N ASP A 286 18.40 12.16 -16.29
CA ASP A 286 17.54 11.19 -16.97
C ASP A 286 16.32 10.86 -16.11
N ASP A 287 16.48 10.78 -14.78
CA ASP A 287 15.37 10.58 -13.86
C ASP A 287 14.37 11.75 -13.89
N CYS A 288 14.90 12.98 -13.91
CA CYS A 288 14.08 14.19 -14.01
C CYS A 288 13.27 14.21 -15.31
N LEU A 289 13.89 13.81 -16.43
CA LEU A 289 13.21 13.72 -17.72
C LEU A 289 12.16 12.61 -17.73
N ALA A 290 12.47 11.43 -17.19
CA ALA A 290 11.51 10.33 -17.09
C ALA A 290 10.28 10.73 -16.26
N LEU A 291 10.49 11.36 -15.11
CA LEU A 291 9.42 11.89 -14.26
C LEU A 291 8.60 12.98 -14.99
N LEU A 292 9.27 13.89 -15.70
CA LEU A 292 8.61 14.92 -16.50
C LEU A 292 7.72 14.28 -17.57
N ASP A 293 8.25 13.35 -18.36
CA ASP A 293 7.51 12.67 -19.42
C ASP A 293 6.28 11.92 -18.86
N PHE A 294 6.37 11.33 -17.66
CA PHE A 294 5.22 10.72 -17.00
C PHE A 294 4.15 11.74 -16.58
N VAL A 295 4.52 12.83 -15.89
CA VAL A 295 3.52 13.82 -15.41
C VAL A 295 2.87 14.59 -16.58
N THR A 296 3.61 14.80 -17.67
CA THR A 296 3.09 15.45 -18.88
C THR A 296 2.27 14.51 -19.77
N GLY A 297 2.35 13.20 -19.52
CA GLY A 297 1.61 12.18 -20.27
C GLY A 297 2.28 11.75 -21.57
N GLU A 298 3.57 12.06 -21.76
CA GLU A 298 4.39 11.48 -22.82
C GLU A 298 4.71 10.00 -22.53
N SER A 299 4.77 9.61 -21.25
CA SER A 299 4.74 8.21 -20.80
C SER A 299 3.51 7.92 -19.95
N ALA A 300 2.91 6.75 -20.16
CA ALA A 300 1.82 6.25 -19.33
C ALA A 300 2.31 5.49 -18.09
N LYS A 301 3.60 5.15 -18.00
CA LYS A 301 4.17 4.36 -16.92
C LYS A 301 5.45 5.01 -16.40
N LEU A 302 5.63 4.96 -15.09
CA LEU A 302 6.87 5.31 -14.40
C LEU A 302 7.26 4.15 -13.49
N THR A 303 8.51 3.70 -13.58
CA THR A 303 9.10 2.69 -12.73
C THR A 303 10.22 3.35 -11.92
N VAL A 304 10.20 3.11 -10.61
CA VAL A 304 11.21 3.54 -9.65
C VAL A 304 11.93 2.30 -9.17
N LYS A 305 13.26 2.27 -9.26
CA LYS A 305 14.11 1.24 -8.65
C LYS A 305 15.04 1.93 -7.66
N MET A 306 15.13 1.37 -6.47
CA MET A 306 15.88 1.93 -5.36
C MET A 306 16.65 0.79 -4.70
N GLU A 307 17.97 0.84 -4.78
CA GLU A 307 18.85 -0.19 -4.22
C GLU A 307 19.87 0.50 -3.31
N PRO A 308 20.00 0.09 -2.04
CA PRO A 308 20.97 0.74 -1.15
C PRO A 308 22.38 0.25 -1.46
N ALA A 309 23.35 1.18 -1.50
CA ALA A 309 24.76 0.86 -1.70
C ALA A 309 25.38 0.06 -0.54
N ARG A 310 24.75 0.08 0.63
CA ARG A 310 25.13 -0.65 1.86
C ARG A 310 23.86 -1.16 2.54
N PRO A 311 23.91 -2.19 3.39
CA PRO A 311 22.72 -2.62 4.13
C PRO A 311 22.08 -1.46 4.91
N VAL A 312 20.79 -1.20 4.67
CA VAL A 312 19.99 -0.19 5.37
C VAL A 312 18.82 -0.89 6.04
N SER A 313 18.63 -0.67 7.33
CA SER A 313 17.49 -1.26 8.06
C SER A 313 16.18 -0.55 7.71
N LEU A 314 15.05 -1.25 7.87
CA LEU A 314 13.72 -0.62 7.76
C LEU A 314 13.57 0.53 8.76
N GLU A 315 14.15 0.42 9.96
CA GLU A 315 14.21 1.52 10.93
C GLU A 315 14.84 2.78 10.33
N GLN A 316 16.03 2.66 9.73
CA GLN A 316 16.73 3.79 9.14
C GLN A 316 15.97 4.43 7.98
N LEU A 317 15.19 3.66 7.22
CA LEU A 317 14.32 4.18 6.18
C LEU A 317 13.07 4.86 6.74
N LEU A 318 12.48 4.30 7.81
CA LEU A 318 11.25 4.77 8.43
C LEU A 318 11.44 5.95 9.39
N GLU A 319 12.65 6.16 9.92
CA GLU A 319 13.02 7.36 10.69
C GLU A 319 12.82 8.66 9.90
N GLY A 320 12.66 8.57 8.57
CA GLY A 320 12.23 9.67 7.71
C GLY A 320 13.27 10.77 7.55
N GLY A 321 12.90 11.75 6.72
CA GLY A 321 13.65 12.98 6.56
C GLY A 321 13.34 13.99 7.67
N SER A 322 14.35 14.69 8.17
CA SER A 322 14.11 15.87 9.03
C SER A 322 13.66 17.04 8.16
N SER A 323 13.13 18.12 8.75
CA SER A 323 12.90 19.38 8.01
C SER A 323 14.18 19.94 7.35
N ARG A 324 15.36 19.51 7.81
CA ARG A 324 16.67 19.86 7.25
C ARG A 324 17.17 18.90 6.16
N ASP A 325 16.60 17.71 6.07
CA ASP A 325 16.92 16.71 5.04
C ASP A 325 15.68 15.86 4.73
N PRO A 326 14.69 16.41 3.99
CA PRO A 326 13.44 15.72 3.70
C PRO A 326 13.63 14.48 2.81
N TYR A 327 14.78 14.38 2.13
CA TYR A 327 15.10 13.31 1.19
C TYR A 327 16.09 12.29 1.76
N ARG A 328 16.35 12.29 3.08
CA ARG A 328 17.29 11.38 3.75
C ARG A 328 17.07 9.92 3.36
N SER A 329 15.84 9.44 3.43
CA SER A 329 15.48 8.04 3.11
C SER A 329 15.73 7.70 1.64
N ILE A 330 15.45 8.64 0.73
CA ILE A 330 15.75 8.47 -0.70
C ILE A 330 17.26 8.49 -0.92
N ARG A 331 18.04 9.33 -0.22
CA ARG A 331 19.51 9.37 -0.35
C ARG A 331 20.22 8.13 0.18
N LEU A 332 19.58 7.39 1.08
CA LEU A 332 20.07 6.08 1.53
C LEU A 332 19.91 4.99 0.45
N LEU A 333 19.08 5.24 -0.56
CA LEU A 333 18.80 4.33 -1.67
C LEU A 333 19.32 4.95 -2.98
N GLU A 334 20.05 4.19 -3.80
CA GLU A 334 20.37 4.66 -5.15
C GLU A 334 19.12 4.54 -6.01
N MET A 335 18.42 5.67 -6.19
CA MET A 335 17.20 5.76 -6.98
C MET A 335 17.51 5.86 -8.47
N ARG A 336 16.73 5.15 -9.28
CA ARG A 336 16.68 5.24 -10.74
C ARG A 336 15.23 5.22 -11.20
N LEU A 337 14.90 6.09 -12.14
CA LEU A 337 13.59 6.19 -12.77
C LEU A 337 13.70 5.73 -14.23
N ASP A 338 12.73 4.93 -14.67
CA ASP A 338 12.56 4.53 -16.06
C ASP A 338 11.09 4.53 -16.47
N ASN A 339 10.82 4.77 -17.75
CA ASN A 339 9.49 4.81 -18.37
C ASN A 339 9.22 3.54 -19.18
#